data_AF-A0A2E1IMF4-F1
#
_entry.id   AF-A0A2E1IMF4-F1
#
_cell.length_a   1.000
_cell.length_b   1.000
_cell.length_c   1.000
_cell.angle_alpha   90.00
_cell.angle_beta   90.00
_cell.angle_gamma   90.00
#
_symmetry.space_group_name_H-M   'P 1'
#
loop_
_entity.id
_entity.type
_entity.pdbx_description
1 polymer ?
#
loop_
_entity_poly.entity_id
_entity_poly.type
_entity_poly.pdbx_seq_one_letter_code
_entity_poly.pdbx_strand_id
1 'polypeptide(L)' 'MLLRLRLLLISVGGGALLLLLLCLGAQNLRDRHSIRLGSARSVPLPSGFLVGISVVIGVISGGSAMAVLLPERRQD' A
#
# COMPACT_ATOMS: atom_id res chain seq x y z
N MET A 1 4.98 4.35 -23.11
CA MET A 1 4.96 3.17 -22.20
C MET A 1 6.00 3.17 -21.07
N LEU A 2 7.27 3.52 -21.31
CA LEU A 2 8.36 3.42 -20.30
C LEU A 2 8.09 4.26 -19.03
N LEU A 3 7.49 5.44 -19.18
CA LEU A 3 7.09 6.29 -18.05
C LEU A 3 5.99 5.66 -17.18
N ARG A 4 4.95 5.07 -17.80
CA ARG A 4 3.88 4.36 -17.08
C ARG A 4 4.43 3.16 -16.30
N LEU A 5 5.32 2.38 -16.92
CA LEU A 5 5.99 1.26 -16.26
C LEU A 5 6.84 1.73 -15.07
N ARG A 6 7.60 2.82 -15.24
CA ARG A 6 8.41 3.39 -14.17
C ARG A 6 7.56 3.89 -13.01
N LEU A 7 6.43 4.55 -13.29
CA LEU A 7 5.45 4.95 -12.29
C LEU A 7 4.94 3.73 -11.51
N LEU A 8 4.49 2.70 -12.21
CA LEU A 8 3.98 1.48 -11.60
C LEU A 8 5.04 0.78 -10.73
N LEU A 9 6.27 0.66 -11.23
CA LEU A 9 7.39 0.09 -10.47
C LEU A 9 7.71 0.89 -9.21
N ILE A 10 7.70 2.23 -9.28
CA ILE A 10 7.93 3.09 -8.11
C ILE A 10 6.79 2.94 -7.11
N SER A 11 5.54 2.91 -7.56
CA SER A 11 4.38 2.79 -6.66
C SER A 11 4.31 1.43 -5.99
N VAL A 12 4.55 0.34 -6.73
CA VAL A 12 4.59 -1.02 -6.17
C VAL A 12 5.81 -1.21 -5.28
N GLY A 13 7.00 -0.79 -5.74
CA GLY A 13 8.24 -0.90 -4.98
C GLY A 13 8.22 -0.07 -3.70
N GLY A 14 7.73 1.17 -3.77
CA GLY A 14 7.54 2.04 -2.61
C GLY A 14 6.49 1.49 -1.65
N GLY A 15 5.36 0.99 -2.17
CA GLY A 15 4.35 0.31 -1.36
C GLY A 15 4.89 -0.93 -0.64
N ALA A 16 5.70 -1.75 -1.31
CA ALA A 16 6.35 -2.92 -0.72
C ALA A 16 7.36 -2.53 0.36
N LEU A 17 8.16 -1.47 0.14
CA LEU A 17 9.08 -0.95 1.14
C LEU A 17 8.34 -0.42 2.38
N LEU A 18 7.26 0.34 2.17
CA LEU A 18 6.39 0.80 3.26
C LEU A 18 5.78 -0.37 4.03
N LEU A 19 5.32 -1.41 3.33
CA LEU A 19 4.79 -2.61 3.96
C LEU A 19 5.85 -3.32 4.81
N LEU A 20 7.08 -3.43 4.31
CA LEU A 20 8.20 -4.02 5.07
C LEU A 20 8.49 -3.21 6.33
N LEU A 21 8.59 -1.89 6.23
CA LEU A 21 8.76 -1.01 7.38
C LEU A 21 7.62 -1.14 8.37
N LEU A 22 6.39 -1.30 7.88
CA LEU A 22 5.22 -1.48 8.73
C LEU A 22 5.22 -2.83 9.45
N CYS A 23 5.65 -3.89 8.78
CA CYS A 23 5.87 -5.21 9.39
C CYS A 23 6.96 -5.14 10.47
N LEU A 24 8.04 -4.39 10.25
CA LEU A 24 9.06 -4.15 11.28
C LEU A 24 8.50 -3.33 12.45
N GLY A 25 7.80 -2.24 12.17
CA GLY A 25 7.19 -1.38 13.20
C GLY A 25 6.13 -2.10 14.02
N ALA A 26 5.32 -2.97 13.40
CA ALA A 26 4.30 -3.78 14.05
C ALA A 26 4.85 -4.75 15.10
N GLN A 27 6.11 -5.16 14.97
CA GLN A 27 6.79 -5.97 15.97
C GLN A 27 7.14 -5.16 17.22
N ASN A 28 7.32 -3.84 17.09
CA ASN A 28 7.63 -2.95 18.21
C ASN A 28 6.37 -2.47 18.96
N LEU A 29 5.19 -2.60 18.37
CA LEU A 29 3.93 -2.17 18.97
C LEU A 29 3.37 -3.22 19.93
N ARG A 30 2.99 -2.77 21.13
CA ARG A 30 2.46 -3.64 22.20
C ARG A 30 0.95 -3.80 22.15
N ASP A 31 0.23 -2.79 21.68
CA ASP A 31 -1.23 -2.83 21.55
C ASP A 31 -1.67 -3.81 20.48
N ARG A 32 -2.68 -4.63 20.79
CA ARG A 32 -3.21 -5.69 19.92
C ARG A 32 -4.72 -5.56 19.81
N HIS A 33 -5.24 -5.34 18.61
CA HIS A 33 -6.66 -5.21 18.32
C HIS A 33 -7.08 -6.25 17.27
N SER A 34 -8.24 -6.87 17.47
CA SER A 34 -8.81 -7.81 16.51
C SER A 34 -9.94 -7.13 15.74
N ILE A 35 -9.88 -7.17 14.41
CA ILE A 35 -10.90 -6.62 13.53
C ILE A 35 -11.86 -7.72 13.11
N ARG A 36 -13.14 -7.41 12.99
CA ARG A 36 -14.13 -8.27 12.37
C ARG A 36 -14.32 -7.86 10.90
N LEU A 37 -13.97 -8.75 9.98
CA LEU A 37 -14.14 -8.60 8.54
C LEU A 37 -15.31 -9.47 8.10
N GLY A 38 -16.51 -8.88 8.05
CA GLY A 38 -17.75 -9.61 7.79
C GLY A 38 -18.03 -10.67 8.87
N SER A 39 -18.08 -11.95 8.47
CA SER A 39 -18.23 -13.08 9.39
C SER A 39 -16.91 -13.55 10.01
N ALA A 40 -15.76 -13.16 9.45
CA ALA A 40 -14.45 -13.58 9.93
C ALA A 40 -13.87 -12.60 10.95
N ARG A 41 -13.06 -13.11 11.88
CA ARG A 41 -12.32 -12.30 12.86
C ARG A 41 -10.83 -12.43 12.59
N SER A 42 -10.13 -11.31 12.54
CA SER A 42 -8.68 -11.29 12.32
C SER A 42 -7.94 -11.74 13.57
N VAL A 43 -6.72 -12.23 13.37
CA VAL A 43 -5.72 -12.34 14.44
C VAL A 43 -5.52 -10.94 15.06
N PRO A 44 -5.21 -10.85 16.37
CA PRO A 44 -4.83 -9.59 17.02
C PRO A 44 -3.67 -8.91 16.28
N LEU A 45 -3.95 -7.75 15.69
CA LEU A 45 -3.02 -6.93 14.91
C LEU A 45 -2.77 -5.60 15.63
N PRO A 46 -1.57 -5.00 15.53
CA PRO A 46 -1.32 -3.67 16.09
C PRO A 46 -2.17 -2.58 15.44
N SER A 47 -2.62 -1.61 16.23
CA SER A 47 -3.36 -0.44 15.73
C SER A 47 -2.57 0.32 14.65
N GLY A 48 -1.27 0.55 14.88
CA GLY A 48 -0.40 1.20 13.90
C GLY A 48 -0.21 0.41 12.61
N PHE A 49 -0.25 -0.93 12.67
CA PHE A 49 -0.21 -1.78 11.47
C PHE A 49 -1.51 -1.67 10.66
N LEU A 50 -2.66 -1.64 11.34
CA LEU A 50 -3.98 -1.50 10.72
C LEU A 50 -4.15 -0.14 10.02
N VAL A 51 -3.62 0.93 10.60
CA VAL A 51 -3.62 2.24 9.95
C VAL A 51 -2.63 2.24 8.78
N GLY A 52 -1.41 1.76 8.99
CA GLY A 52 -0.39 1.77 7.94
C GLY A 52 -0.73 0.93 6.71
N ILE A 53 -1.45 -0.18 6.86
CA ILE A 53 -1.83 -0.99 5.69
C ILE A 53 -2.78 -0.21 4.76
N SER A 54 -3.62 0.67 5.31
CA SER A 54 -4.47 1.55 4.49
C SER A 54 -3.65 2.52 3.64
N VAL A 55 -2.54 3.04 4.19
CA VAL A 55 -1.61 3.93 3.47
C VAL A 55 -0.90 3.16 2.35
N VAL A 56 -0.42 1.95 2.63
CA VAL A 56 0.20 1.09 1.60
C VAL A 56 -0.76 0.82 0.45
N ILE A 57 -2.01 0.46 0.75
CA ILE A 57 -3.05 0.23 -0.27
C ILE A 57 -3.31 1.51 -1.07
N GLY A 58 -3.39 2.67 -0.41
CA GLY A 58 -3.55 3.97 -1.07
C GLY A 58 -2.42 4.31 -2.04
N VAL A 59 -1.17 4.10 -1.64
CA VAL A 59 0.01 4.34 -2.49
C VAL A 59 0.01 3.45 -3.73
N ILE A 60 -0.24 2.15 -3.55
CA ILE A 60 -0.25 1.18 -4.66
C ILE A 60 -1.42 1.48 -5.60
N SER A 61 -2.64 1.67 -5.06
CA SER A 61 -3.84 1.92 -5.86
C SER A 61 -3.78 3.25 -6.60
N GLY A 62 -3.42 4.34 -5.93
CA GLY A 62 -3.29 5.67 -6.54
C GLY A 62 -2.19 5.71 -7.60
N GLY A 63 -1.05 5.09 -7.32
CA GLY A 63 0.05 4.97 -8.27
C GLY A 63 -0.32 4.15 -9.51
N SER A 64 -1.03 3.04 -9.32
CA SER A 64 -1.54 2.20 -10.41
C SER A 64 -2.58 2.95 -11.25
N ALA A 65 -3.52 3.65 -10.60
CA ALA A 65 -4.51 4.46 -11.29
C ALA A 65 -3.86 5.57 -12.14
N MET A 66 -2.85 6.26 -11.59
CA MET A 66 -2.11 7.27 -12.35
C MET A 66 -1.32 6.66 -13.52
N ALA A 67 -0.72 5.49 -13.34
CA ALA A 67 0.00 4.81 -14.42
C ALA A 67 -0.94 4.43 -15.59
N VAL A 68 -2.20 4.10 -15.30
CA VAL A 68 -3.23 3.79 -16.31
C VAL A 68 -3.80 5.07 -16.96
N LEU A 69 -4.12 6.09 -16.15
CA LEU A 69 -4.77 7.33 -16.62
C LEU A 69 -3.80 8.30 -17.29
N LEU A 70 -2.48 8.12 -17.14
CA LEU A 70 -1.49 9.02 -17.72
C LEU A 70 -1.69 9.14 -19.24
N PRO A 71 -1.96 10.34 -19.78
CA PRO A 71 -2.18 10.53 -21.22
C PRO A 71 -0.96 10.10 -22.03
N GLU A 72 -1.18 9.49 -23.20
CA GLU A 72 -0.10 9.31 -24.17
C GLU A 72 0.36 10.71 -24.61
N ARG A 73 1.67 11.01 -24.50
CA ARG A 73 2.23 12.22 -25.10
C ARG A 73 2.03 12.10 -26.61
N ARG A 74 1.05 12.81 -27.15
CA ARG A 74 0.94 13.06 -28.59
C ARG A 74 2.16 13.89 -28.96
N GLN A 75 3.12 13.26 -29.64
CA GLN A 75 4.18 13.98 -30.33
C GLN A 75 3.52 14.64 -31.53
N ASP A 76 3.21 15.93 -31.39
CA ASP A 76 3.01 16.82 -32.54
C ASP A 76 4.40 17.26 -33.06
#